data_AF-E5L9T6-F1
#
_entry.id   AF-E5L9T6-F1
#
_cell.length_a   1.000
_cell.length_b   1.000
_cell.length_c   1.000
_cell.angle_alpha   90.00
_cell.angle_beta   90.00
_cell.angle_gamma   90.00
#
_symmetry.space_group_name_H-M   'P 1'
#
loop_
_entity.id
_entity.type
_entity.pdbx_description
1 polymer ?
#
loop_
_entity_poly.entity_id
_entity_poly.type
_entity_poly.pdbx_seq_one_letter_code
_entity_poly.pdbx_strand_id
1 'polypeptide(L)'
;MEQWNNVELTSLRKKSYTLNHEYDLANKCIVVNSKSDASNTADNNVNDNNDSNNANQSKLLQPGSNIKPKVTAENVESLVRRLYGITINEIKELISYDDRNYLIQPDWNIKNPIIATPWPHGYVLKILNELDSKKTDFIDAQNELMIYLSKEGIVCPTPVTNVNGKYFSVEHMNGADYVVRLLEFVPGKMFHTVEKSNYLLYKSGEYIANIDRVL
;
A
#
# COMPACT_ATOMS: atom_id res chain seq x y z
N MET A 1 -3.10 55.01 -39.17
CA MET A 1 -4.35 54.38 -39.65
C MET A 1 -3.93 53.23 -40.53
N GLU A 2 -3.95 52.01 -39.99
CA GLU A 2 -3.85 50.78 -40.78
C GLU A 2 -4.78 49.77 -40.13
N GLN A 3 -5.72 49.30 -40.94
CA GLN A 3 -6.91 48.54 -40.57
C GLN A 3 -6.53 47.09 -40.25
N TRP A 4 -7.03 46.59 -39.13
CA TRP A 4 -6.92 45.20 -38.72
C TRP A 4 -7.83 44.32 -39.59
N ASN A 5 -7.24 43.29 -40.19
CA ASN A 5 -7.96 42.27 -40.95
C ASN A 5 -8.87 41.46 -40.02
N ASN A 6 -10.17 41.54 -40.27
CA ASN A 6 -11.18 40.66 -39.71
C ASN A 6 -11.03 39.27 -40.35
N VAL A 7 -10.63 38.27 -39.57
CA VAL A 7 -10.84 36.86 -39.94
C VAL A 7 -12.15 36.42 -39.32
N GLU A 8 -13.10 36.08 -40.19
CA GLU A 8 -14.44 35.63 -39.87
C GLU A 8 -14.43 34.42 -38.93
N LEU A 9 -15.09 34.57 -37.78
CA LEU A 9 -15.41 33.46 -36.88
C LEU A 9 -16.53 32.62 -37.50
N THR A 10 -16.17 31.73 -38.42
CA THR A 10 -17.08 30.73 -38.97
C THR A 10 -17.33 29.62 -37.94
N SER A 11 -18.50 29.68 -37.32
CA SER A 11 -19.28 28.61 -36.65
C SER A 11 -18.59 27.26 -36.43
N LEU A 12 -17.81 27.14 -35.35
CA LEU A 12 -17.44 25.85 -34.79
C LEU A 12 -18.65 25.29 -34.02
N ARG A 13 -19.34 24.34 -34.65
CA ARG A 13 -20.38 23.51 -34.01
C ARG A 13 -19.86 22.95 -32.69
N LYS A 14 -20.47 23.34 -31.57
CA LYS A 14 -20.33 22.68 -30.27
C LYS A 14 -20.71 21.21 -30.43
N LYS A 15 -19.71 20.31 -30.46
CA LYS A 15 -19.94 18.89 -30.19
C LYS A 15 -20.00 18.74 -28.67
N SER A 16 -21.21 18.65 -28.13
CA SER A 16 -21.45 18.18 -26.77
C SER A 16 -21.04 16.70 -26.69
N TYR A 17 -19.95 16.39 -26.02
CA TYR A 17 -19.62 15.02 -25.64
C TYR A 17 -20.41 14.67 -24.39
N THR A 18 -21.59 14.07 -24.57
CA THR A 18 -22.26 13.36 -23.48
C THR A 18 -21.47 12.11 -23.16
N LEU A 19 -20.99 12.03 -21.93
CA LEU A 19 -20.24 10.93 -21.33
C LEU A 19 -21.20 9.74 -21.09
N ASN A 20 -21.54 9.02 -22.15
CA ASN A 20 -22.22 7.73 -22.10
C ASN A 20 -21.25 6.68 -22.65
N HIS A 21 -20.17 6.40 -21.92
CA HIS A 21 -19.45 5.14 -22.09
C HIS A 21 -19.73 4.30 -20.84
N GLU A 22 -20.74 3.45 -20.96
CA GLU A 22 -20.89 2.26 -20.12
C GLU A 22 -19.57 1.47 -20.16
N TYR A 23 -19.11 1.08 -18.99
CA TYR A 23 -17.81 0.49 -18.74
C TYR A 23 -17.82 -1.00 -19.17
N ASP A 24 -17.68 -1.25 -20.47
CA ASP A 24 -17.86 -2.57 -21.09
C ASP A 24 -16.65 -3.53 -20.92
N LEU A 25 -15.87 -3.36 -19.85
CA LEU A 25 -14.75 -4.25 -19.50
C LEU A 25 -15.19 -5.43 -18.61
N ALA A 26 -16.33 -5.32 -17.91
CA ALA A 26 -16.83 -6.39 -17.03
C ALA A 26 -17.35 -7.61 -17.81
N ASN A 27 -17.90 -7.41 -19.00
CA ASN A 27 -18.49 -8.48 -19.81
C ASN A 27 -17.42 -9.34 -20.53
N LYS A 28 -16.22 -8.81 -20.76
CA LYS A 28 -15.13 -9.55 -21.43
C LYS A 28 -14.46 -10.59 -20.54
N CYS A 29 -14.53 -10.45 -19.22
CA CYS A 29 -13.94 -11.39 -18.27
C CYS A 29 -14.79 -12.65 -18.04
N ILE A 30 -16.11 -12.60 -18.28
CA ILE A 30 -17.02 -13.72 -18.02
C ILE A 30 -16.99 -14.76 -19.15
N VAL A 31 -16.77 -14.33 -20.39
CA VAL A 31 -16.82 -15.21 -21.58
C VAL A 31 -15.58 -16.11 -21.70
N VAL A 32 -14.44 -15.72 -21.10
CA VAL A 32 -13.20 -16.50 -21.19
C VAL A 32 -13.21 -17.73 -20.26
N ASN A 33 -14.02 -17.71 -19.19
CA ASN A 33 -14.10 -18.80 -18.21
C ASN A 33 -15.13 -19.90 -18.55
N SER A 34 -15.82 -19.80 -19.68
CA SER A 34 -16.90 -20.72 -20.07
C SER A 34 -16.62 -21.50 -21.37
N LYS A 35 -15.38 -21.50 -21.85
CA LYS A 35 -14.92 -22.29 -23.00
C LYS A 35 -13.66 -23.10 -22.69
N SER A 36 -13.75 -24.01 -21.75
CA SER A 36 -12.87 -25.19 -21.69
C SER A 36 -13.53 -26.24 -20.82
N ASP A 37 -14.56 -26.91 -21.34
CA ASP A 37 -14.98 -28.24 -20.89
C ASP A 37 -15.98 -28.82 -21.89
N ALA A 38 -15.50 -29.73 -22.75
CA ALA A 38 -16.21 -30.94 -23.21
C ALA A 38 -15.49 -31.61 -24.40
N SER A 39 -14.78 -32.70 -24.14
CA SER A 39 -14.88 -33.92 -24.96
C SER A 39 -14.23 -35.11 -24.22
N ASN A 40 -15.07 -36.06 -23.81
CA ASN A 40 -14.69 -37.39 -23.35
C ASN A 40 -14.29 -38.28 -24.53
N THR A 41 -13.18 -39.00 -24.41
CA THR A 41 -13.03 -40.35 -24.97
C THR A 41 -12.00 -41.13 -24.17
N ALA A 42 -12.35 -42.35 -23.78
CA ALA A 42 -11.55 -43.31 -23.04
C ALA A 42 -10.47 -43.96 -23.92
N ASP A 43 -9.28 -44.24 -23.38
CA ASP A 43 -8.74 -45.60 -23.24
C ASP A 43 -7.29 -45.66 -22.69
N ASN A 44 -7.11 -46.59 -21.73
CA ASN A 44 -5.96 -47.45 -21.41
C ASN A 44 -4.63 -46.92 -20.80
N ASN A 45 -4.43 -47.33 -19.53
CA ASN A 45 -3.21 -47.86 -18.88
C ASN A 45 -1.83 -47.50 -19.44
N VAL A 46 -1.01 -46.81 -18.65
CA VAL A 46 0.36 -47.22 -18.27
C VAL A 46 0.73 -46.54 -16.93
N ASN A 47 1.21 -47.35 -15.98
CA ASN A 47 1.91 -46.92 -14.76
C ASN A 47 3.22 -46.21 -15.12
N ASP A 48 3.49 -45.05 -14.52
CA ASP A 48 4.84 -44.80 -14.04
C ASP A 48 4.89 -43.79 -12.89
N ASN A 49 5.74 -44.12 -11.93
CA ASN A 49 5.84 -43.54 -10.60
C ASN A 49 6.61 -42.22 -10.55
N ASN A 50 6.19 -41.39 -9.60
CA ASN A 50 6.98 -40.47 -8.76
C ASN A 50 7.56 -39.19 -9.37
N ASP A 51 6.72 -38.16 -9.30
CA ASP A 51 6.94 -36.89 -8.57
C ASP A 51 8.36 -36.32 -8.59
N SER A 52 8.61 -35.57 -9.64
CA SER A 52 9.48 -34.41 -9.58
C SER A 52 8.67 -33.18 -10.02
N ASN A 53 8.81 -32.10 -9.24
CA ASN A 53 8.44 -30.71 -9.55
C ASN A 53 7.03 -30.26 -9.16
N ASN A 54 6.88 -29.70 -7.94
CA ASN A 54 6.06 -28.50 -7.79
C ASN A 54 6.38 -27.67 -6.53
N ALA A 55 7.61 -27.17 -6.42
CA ALA A 55 7.93 -26.11 -5.47
C ALA A 55 7.92 -24.77 -6.22
N ASN A 56 6.73 -24.19 -6.40
CA ASN A 56 6.46 -22.75 -6.57
C ASN A 56 5.04 -22.53 -7.13
N GLN A 57 4.02 -23.03 -6.42
CA GLN A 57 2.71 -22.42 -6.57
C GLN A 57 2.65 -21.20 -5.65
N SER A 58 2.79 -20.02 -6.26
CA SER A 58 2.36 -18.76 -5.65
C SER A 58 0.95 -18.97 -5.12
N LYS A 59 0.79 -19.07 -3.79
CA LYS A 59 -0.50 -19.31 -3.14
C LYS A 59 -1.36 -18.07 -3.40
N LEU A 60 -2.13 -18.11 -4.49
CA LEU A 60 -2.99 -17.02 -4.89
C LEU A 60 -4.02 -16.80 -3.78
N LEU A 61 -4.19 -15.53 -3.39
CA LEU A 61 -5.19 -15.14 -2.39
C LEU A 61 -6.57 -15.62 -2.81
N GLN A 62 -7.18 -16.44 -1.96
CA GLN A 62 -8.57 -16.84 -2.14
C GLN A 62 -9.47 -15.81 -1.46
N PRO A 63 -10.53 -15.32 -2.13
CA PRO A 63 -11.49 -14.41 -1.50
C PRO A 63 -12.01 -14.99 -0.17
N GLY A 64 -11.94 -14.20 0.90
CA GLY A 64 -12.37 -14.62 2.24
C GLY A 64 -11.30 -15.31 3.10
N SER A 65 -10.07 -15.47 2.62
CA SER A 65 -8.95 -15.93 3.45
C SER A 65 -8.65 -14.94 4.59
N ASN A 66 -8.54 -15.45 5.82
CA ASN A 66 -8.30 -14.62 7.00
C ASN A 66 -6.79 -14.37 7.18
N ILE A 67 -6.27 -13.41 6.42
CA ILE A 67 -4.85 -13.03 6.43
C ILE A 67 -4.55 -11.84 7.36
N LYS A 68 -5.60 -11.19 7.85
CA LYS A 68 -5.50 -9.97 8.64
C LYS A 68 -5.05 -10.29 10.06
N PRO A 69 -4.02 -9.61 10.59
CA PRO A 69 -3.53 -9.87 11.93
C PRO A 69 -4.64 -9.65 12.97
N LYS A 70 -4.77 -10.60 13.89
CA LYS A 70 -5.62 -10.49 15.09
C LYS A 70 -4.75 -9.98 16.22
N VAL A 71 -4.89 -8.71 16.57
CA VAL A 71 -4.07 -8.02 17.58
C VAL A 71 -4.98 -7.23 18.50
N THR A 72 -4.67 -7.28 19.79
CA THR A 72 -5.30 -6.44 20.81
C THR A 72 -4.45 -5.18 21.04
N ALA A 73 -5.01 -4.18 21.73
CA ALA A 73 -4.27 -2.95 22.03
C ALA A 73 -3.02 -3.23 22.89
N GLU A 74 -3.11 -4.16 23.85
CA GLU A 74 -2.01 -4.55 24.73
C GLU A 74 -0.85 -5.17 23.96
N ASN A 75 -1.15 -5.97 22.92
CA ASN A 75 -0.13 -6.51 22.03
C ASN A 75 0.60 -5.38 21.29
N VAL A 76 -0.13 -4.36 20.83
CA VAL A 76 0.46 -3.21 20.13
C VAL A 76 1.37 -2.41 21.06
N GLU A 77 0.93 -2.10 22.28
CA GLU A 77 1.77 -1.40 23.26
C GLU A 77 3.04 -2.18 23.58
N SER A 78 2.92 -3.49 23.76
CA SER A 78 4.05 -4.39 24.02
C SER A 78 5.05 -4.39 22.86
N LEU A 79 4.56 -4.47 21.61
CA LEU A 79 5.38 -4.42 20.41
C LEU A 79 6.15 -3.10 20.30
N VAL A 80 5.47 -1.98 20.47
CA VAL A 80 6.05 -0.64 20.33
C VAL A 80 7.11 -0.39 21.40
N ARG A 81 6.80 -0.76 22.65
CA ARG A 81 7.73 -0.63 23.78
C ARG A 81 8.96 -1.50 23.59
N ARG A 82 8.79 -2.77 23.19
CA ARG A 82 9.90 -3.72 23.03
C ARG A 82 10.75 -3.44 21.80
N LEU A 83 10.14 -3.18 20.66
CA LEU A 83 10.85 -3.03 19.39
C LEU A 83 11.43 -1.63 19.19
N TYR A 84 10.72 -0.60 19.64
CA TYR A 84 11.09 0.79 19.35
C TYR A 84 11.39 1.61 20.61
N GLY A 85 11.33 1.02 21.82
CA GLY A 85 11.63 1.74 23.05
C GLY A 85 10.70 2.92 23.32
N ILE A 86 9.52 2.96 22.69
CA ILE A 86 8.56 4.06 22.80
C ILE A 86 7.50 3.68 23.84
N THR A 87 7.28 4.56 24.81
CA THR A 87 6.09 4.52 25.65
C THR A 87 4.97 5.24 24.92
N ILE A 88 3.80 4.61 24.81
CA ILE A 88 2.64 5.18 24.12
C ILE A 88 1.87 6.07 25.09
N ASN A 89 1.56 7.29 24.66
CA ASN A 89 0.62 8.17 25.35
C ASN A 89 -0.81 7.99 24.81
N GLU A 90 -0.96 7.97 23.47
CA GLU A 90 -2.24 7.73 22.80
C GLU A 90 -2.06 6.75 21.64
N ILE A 91 -3.03 5.85 21.48
CA ILE A 91 -3.12 4.90 20.37
C ILE A 91 -4.46 5.01 19.67
N LYS A 92 -4.44 5.04 18.34
CA LYS A 92 -5.64 5.04 17.52
C LYS A 92 -5.49 4.08 16.35
N GLU A 93 -6.37 3.08 16.26
CA GLU A 93 -6.44 2.22 15.09
C GLU A 93 -6.91 3.02 13.87
N LEU A 94 -6.21 2.86 12.76
CA LEU A 94 -6.53 3.47 11.48
C LEU A 94 -7.25 2.47 10.57
N ILE A 95 -8.13 3.00 9.71
CA ILE A 95 -8.80 2.21 8.69
C ILE A 95 -7.72 1.53 7.83
N SER A 96 -7.84 0.21 7.72
CA SER A 96 -6.87 -0.66 7.06
C SER A 96 -7.62 -1.82 6.41
N TYR A 97 -7.12 -2.30 5.28
CA TYR A 97 -7.72 -3.41 4.54
C TYR A 97 -7.24 -4.74 5.13
N ASP A 98 -6.15 -5.31 4.59
CA ASP A 98 -5.60 -6.59 5.05
C ASP A 98 -4.58 -6.45 6.19
N ASP A 99 -3.96 -5.29 6.33
CA ASP A 99 -3.01 -5.00 7.41
C ASP A 99 -3.71 -4.45 8.66
N ARG A 100 -2.96 -4.26 9.75
CA ARG A 100 -3.38 -3.43 10.89
C ARG A 100 -2.46 -2.22 11.00
N ASN A 101 -3.06 -1.04 11.05
CA ASN A 101 -2.34 0.23 11.14
C ASN A 101 -2.77 0.97 12.41
N TYR A 102 -1.82 1.43 13.21
CA TYR A 102 -2.07 2.18 14.44
C TYR A 102 -1.30 3.48 14.42
N LEU A 103 -2.00 4.61 14.59
CA LEU A 103 -1.39 5.89 14.90
C LEU A 103 -1.01 5.91 16.37
N ILE A 104 0.23 6.25 16.65
CA ILE A 104 0.84 6.27 17.97
C ILE A 104 1.34 7.67 18.25
N GLN A 105 0.87 8.26 19.35
CA GLN A 105 1.49 9.44 19.92
C GLN A 105 2.47 8.99 21.01
N PRO A 106 3.79 9.20 20.81
CA PRO A 106 4.80 8.82 21.79
C PRO A 106 4.71 9.73 23.03
N ASP A 107 5.04 9.19 24.18
CA ASP A 107 5.41 9.98 25.35
C ASP A 107 6.76 10.70 25.10
N TRP A 108 7.04 11.76 25.84
CA TRP A 108 8.28 12.56 25.70
C TRP A 108 9.55 11.75 25.99
N ASN A 109 9.42 10.64 26.73
CA ASN A 109 10.54 9.78 27.13
C ASN A 109 10.69 8.57 26.19
N ILE A 110 11.27 8.79 25.00
CA ILE A 110 11.66 7.71 24.07
C ILE A 110 13.01 7.13 24.51
N LYS A 111 13.04 5.81 24.74
CA LYS A 111 14.23 5.09 25.21
C LYS A 111 15.11 4.54 24.08
N ASN A 112 14.68 4.65 22.83
CA ASN A 112 15.47 4.19 21.69
C ASN A 112 16.56 5.22 21.36
N PRO A 113 17.85 4.87 21.54
CA PRO A 113 18.96 5.81 21.35
C PRO A 113 19.15 6.24 19.89
N ILE A 114 18.55 5.52 18.94
CA ILE A 114 18.63 5.83 17.51
C ILE A 114 17.65 6.96 17.14
N ILE A 115 16.54 7.08 17.88
CA ILE A 115 15.55 8.15 17.69
C ILE A 115 16.02 9.37 18.50
N ALA A 116 16.93 10.15 17.92
CA ALA A 116 17.48 11.35 18.56
C ALA A 116 16.43 12.45 18.72
N THR A 117 15.58 12.62 17.71
CA THR A 117 14.51 13.62 17.70
C THR A 117 13.18 12.92 17.43
N PRO A 118 12.24 12.91 18.39
CA PRO A 118 10.91 12.38 18.16
C PRO A 118 10.19 13.11 17.02
N TRP A 119 9.45 12.37 16.20
CA TRP A 119 8.64 12.98 15.15
C TRP A 119 7.42 13.68 15.78
N PRO A 120 7.21 14.99 15.53
CA PRO A 120 6.23 15.79 16.26
C PRO A 120 4.78 15.38 15.99
N HIS A 121 4.51 14.64 14.91
CA HIS A 121 3.16 14.20 14.56
C HIS A 121 2.86 12.75 14.95
N GLY A 122 3.82 12.06 15.59
CA GLY A 122 3.70 10.67 16.00
C GLY A 122 4.01 9.66 14.88
N TYR A 123 3.71 8.41 15.13
CA TYR A 123 4.15 7.31 14.26
C TYR A 123 2.99 6.43 13.82
N VAL A 124 3.14 5.75 12.70
CA VAL A 124 2.23 4.71 12.25
C VAL A 124 2.91 3.36 12.40
N LEU A 125 2.45 2.56 13.36
CA LEU A 125 2.81 1.15 13.41
C LEU A 125 1.98 0.39 12.40
N LYS A 126 2.65 -0.33 11.51
CA LYS A 126 2.02 -1.26 10.57
C LYS A 126 2.39 -2.68 10.94
N ILE A 127 1.36 -3.51 11.06
CA ILE A 127 1.47 -4.96 11.18
C ILE A 127 0.90 -5.52 9.88
N LEU A 128 1.78 -6.02 9.02
CA LEU A 128 1.41 -6.51 7.70
C LEU A 128 0.62 -7.81 7.81
N ASN A 129 -0.18 -8.12 6.79
CA ASN A 129 -0.86 -9.40 6.67
C ASN A 129 0.10 -10.59 6.57
N GLU A 130 -0.41 -11.80 6.84
CA GLU A 130 0.40 -13.03 6.89
C GLU A 130 1.15 -13.30 5.57
N LEU A 131 0.55 -13.03 4.41
CA LEU A 131 1.15 -13.39 3.13
C LEU A 131 2.25 -12.44 2.72
N ASP A 132 2.04 -11.13 2.90
CA ASP A 132 3.06 -10.14 2.57
C ASP A 132 4.22 -10.17 3.57
N SER A 133 3.96 -10.60 4.80
CA SER A 133 5.01 -10.84 5.81
C SER A 133 6.03 -11.91 5.40
N LYS A 134 5.69 -12.77 4.43
CA LYS A 134 6.62 -13.78 3.87
C LYS A 134 7.56 -13.21 2.80
N LYS A 135 7.33 -11.97 2.35
CA LYS A 135 8.08 -11.32 1.27
C LYS A 135 8.99 -10.22 1.81
N THR A 136 9.93 -10.57 2.70
CA THR A 136 10.81 -9.60 3.36
C THR A 136 11.61 -8.75 2.39
N ASP A 137 12.08 -9.32 1.28
CA ASP A 137 12.87 -8.60 0.28
C ASP A 137 12.08 -7.45 -0.37
N PHE A 138 10.78 -7.65 -0.59
CA PHE A 138 9.89 -6.59 -1.09
C PHE A 138 9.69 -5.48 -0.05
N ILE A 139 9.69 -5.83 1.24
CA ILE A 139 9.52 -4.87 2.33
C ILE A 139 10.79 -4.04 2.48
N ASP A 140 11.97 -4.65 2.36
CA ASP A 140 13.25 -3.93 2.32
C ASP A 140 13.32 -2.98 1.12
N ALA A 141 12.95 -3.44 -0.08
CA ALA A 141 12.88 -2.58 -1.26
C ALA A 141 11.93 -1.39 -1.06
N GLN A 142 10.76 -1.61 -0.43
CA GLN A 142 9.84 -0.51 -0.07
C GLN A 142 10.47 0.48 0.91
N ASN A 143 11.23 -0.01 1.90
CA ASN A 143 11.89 0.84 2.88
C ASN A 143 12.97 1.71 2.23
N GLU A 144 13.85 1.12 1.42
CA GLU A 144 14.89 1.83 0.68
C GLU A 144 14.28 2.90 -0.26
N LEU A 145 13.18 2.56 -0.94
CA LEU A 145 12.45 3.50 -1.79
C LEU A 145 11.92 4.70 -0.99
N MET A 146 11.28 4.48 0.16
CA MET A 146 10.78 5.57 1.00
C MET A 146 11.92 6.45 1.55
N ILE A 147 13.05 5.85 1.92
CA ILE A 147 14.24 6.58 2.39
C ILE A 147 14.81 7.44 1.27
N TYR A 148 14.93 6.90 0.05
CA TYR A 148 15.41 7.63 -1.11
C TYR A 148 14.49 8.81 -1.47
N LEU A 149 13.18 8.57 -1.56
CA LEU A 149 12.20 9.62 -1.84
C LEU A 149 12.27 10.76 -0.80
N SER A 150 12.36 10.41 0.48
CA SER A 150 12.49 11.39 1.57
C SER A 150 13.77 12.25 1.43
N LYS A 151 14.91 11.64 1.06
CA LYS A 151 16.17 12.36 0.78
C LYS A 151 16.07 13.34 -0.39
N GLU A 152 15.28 12.99 -1.40
CA GLU A 152 15.00 13.82 -2.58
C GLU A 152 13.93 14.90 -2.30
N GLY A 153 13.49 15.04 -1.04
CA GLY A 153 12.52 16.06 -0.61
C GLY A 153 11.07 15.70 -0.95
N ILE A 154 10.77 14.46 -1.33
CA ILE A 154 9.41 13.98 -1.51
C ILE A 154 8.78 13.71 -0.15
N VAL A 155 7.60 14.29 0.09
CA VAL A 155 6.86 14.11 1.35
C VAL A 155 6.18 12.74 1.36
N CYS A 156 6.85 11.74 1.94
CA CYS A 156 6.29 10.40 2.14
C CYS A 156 6.54 9.91 3.58
N PRO A 157 5.83 8.85 4.04
CA PRO A 157 6.15 8.21 5.30
C PRO A 157 7.59 7.67 5.29
N THR A 158 8.39 8.01 6.30
CA THR A 158 9.77 7.52 6.43
C THR A 158 9.83 6.35 7.40
N PRO A 159 10.53 5.24 7.07
CA PRO A 159 10.78 4.14 8.00
C PRO A 159 11.61 4.57 9.22
N VAL A 160 11.17 4.14 10.40
CA VAL A 160 11.87 4.35 11.67
C VAL A 160 12.59 3.06 12.06
N THR A 161 13.84 3.17 12.45
CA THR A 161 14.63 2.03 12.91
C THR A 161 14.20 1.57 14.31
N ASN A 162 14.11 0.25 14.47
CA ASN A 162 13.94 -0.38 15.76
C ASN A 162 15.23 -0.30 16.60
N VAL A 163 15.19 -0.73 17.87
CA VAL A 163 16.34 -0.69 18.78
C VAL A 163 17.55 -1.53 18.31
N ASN A 164 17.33 -2.45 17.36
CA ASN A 164 18.37 -3.28 16.75
C ASN A 164 18.91 -2.69 15.43
N GLY A 165 18.50 -1.48 15.05
CA GLY A 165 18.93 -0.81 13.82
C GLY A 165 18.27 -1.33 12.54
N LYS A 166 17.19 -2.12 12.62
CA LYS A 166 16.44 -2.61 11.45
C LYS A 166 15.15 -1.82 11.24
N TYR A 167 14.68 -1.71 9.99
CA TYR A 167 13.44 -1.00 9.64
C TYR A 167 12.16 -1.80 9.87
N PHE A 168 12.27 -3.11 10.12
CA PHE A 168 11.16 -3.96 10.53
C PHE A 168 11.62 -5.11 11.43
N SER A 169 10.66 -5.78 12.06
CA SER A 169 10.85 -7.05 12.77
C SER A 169 9.80 -8.06 12.31
N VAL A 170 10.13 -9.35 12.33
CA VAL A 170 9.15 -10.44 12.13
C VAL A 170 8.74 -10.93 13.50
N GLU A 171 7.44 -10.87 13.80
CA GLU A 171 6.89 -11.16 15.12
C GLU A 171 5.87 -12.29 15.02
N HIS A 172 6.08 -13.33 15.83
CA HIS A 172 5.17 -14.47 15.90
C HIS A 172 3.98 -14.14 16.81
N MET A 173 2.78 -14.13 16.25
CA MET A 173 1.54 -13.82 16.97
C MET A 173 0.42 -14.76 16.51
N ASN A 174 -0.32 -15.37 17.44
CA ASN A 174 -1.47 -16.21 17.12
C ASN A 174 -1.19 -17.31 16.07
N GLY A 175 -0.01 -17.91 16.12
CA GLY A 175 0.38 -19.04 15.24
C GLY A 175 0.86 -18.64 13.85
N ALA A 176 1.09 -17.35 13.60
CA ALA A 176 1.58 -16.83 12.32
C ALA A 176 2.63 -15.75 12.52
N ASP A 177 3.48 -15.58 11.50
CA ASP A 177 4.53 -14.57 11.48
C ASP A 177 4.04 -13.32 10.76
N TYR A 178 4.21 -12.17 11.41
CA TYR A 178 3.81 -10.88 10.88
C TYR A 178 4.97 -9.91 10.89
N VAL A 179 5.13 -9.15 9.81
CA VAL A 179 6.09 -8.06 9.76
C VAL A 179 5.51 -6.85 10.47
N VAL A 180 6.28 -6.33 11.42
CA VAL A 180 5.98 -5.13 12.19
C VAL A 180 6.99 -4.05 11.83
N ARG A 181 6.50 -2.92 11.29
CA ARG A 181 7.32 -1.74 10.95
C ARG A 181 6.70 -0.46 11.51
N LEU A 182 7.55 0.52 11.79
CA LEU A 182 7.13 1.84 12.26
C LEU A 182 7.49 2.89 11.21
N LEU A 183 6.55 3.76 10.88
CA LEU A 183 6.72 4.84 9.92
C LEU A 183 6.44 6.20 10.58
N GLU A 184 7.10 7.26 10.15
CA GLU A 184 6.73 8.63 10.51
C GLU A 184 5.34 8.96 9.97
N PHE A 185 4.49 9.56 10.81
CA PHE A 185 3.15 9.96 10.38
C PHE A 185 3.20 11.23 9.54
N VAL A 186 2.68 11.17 8.32
CA VAL A 186 2.52 12.36 7.47
C VAL A 186 1.20 13.05 7.83
N PRO A 187 1.23 14.27 8.40
CA PRO A 187 0.01 14.99 8.75
C PRO A 187 -0.76 15.41 7.50
N GLY A 188 -2.09 15.31 7.54
CA GLY A 188 -2.93 15.71 6.41
C GLY A 188 -4.39 15.30 6.56
N LYS A 189 -5.16 15.56 5.51
CA LYS A 189 -6.55 15.11 5.37
C LYS A 189 -6.64 14.09 4.26
N MET A 190 -7.51 13.09 4.44
CA MET A 190 -7.76 12.09 3.41
C MET A 190 -8.39 12.73 2.17
N PHE A 191 -7.94 12.34 0.99
CA PHE A 191 -8.38 12.94 -0.29
C PHE A 191 -9.91 12.89 -0.49
N HIS A 192 -10.56 11.81 -0.03
CA HIS A 192 -12.01 11.68 -0.16
C HIS A 192 -12.80 12.65 0.74
N THR A 193 -12.19 13.12 1.85
CA THR A 193 -12.82 14.03 2.83
C THR A 193 -12.75 15.50 2.45
N VAL A 194 -11.99 15.84 1.41
CA VAL A 194 -11.84 17.22 0.93
C VAL A 194 -12.59 17.44 -0.38
N GLU A 195 -12.87 18.69 -0.70
CA GLU A 195 -13.46 19.10 -1.98
C GLU A 195 -12.45 18.87 -3.12
N LYS A 196 -12.91 18.24 -4.22
CA LYS A 196 -12.06 17.93 -5.37
C LYS A 196 -12.06 19.12 -6.34
N SER A 197 -11.24 20.11 -6.05
CA SER A 197 -11.04 21.25 -6.94
C SER A 197 -10.09 20.92 -8.08
N ASN A 198 -10.20 21.63 -9.21
CA ASN A 198 -9.25 21.51 -10.33
C ASN A 198 -7.80 21.77 -9.88
N TYR A 199 -7.60 22.69 -8.94
CA TYR A 199 -6.29 22.97 -8.37
C TYR A 199 -5.73 21.77 -7.60
N LEU A 200 -6.55 21.10 -6.78
CA LEU A 200 -6.12 19.92 -6.04
C LEU A 200 -5.73 18.79 -7.00
N LEU A 201 -6.52 18.54 -8.05
CA LEU A 201 -6.22 17.54 -9.07
C LEU A 201 -4.91 17.85 -9.82
N TYR A 202 -4.69 19.13 -10.17
CA TYR A 202 -3.45 19.58 -10.78
C TYR A 202 -2.24 19.33 -9.87
N LYS A 203 -2.32 19.71 -8.59
CA LYS A 203 -1.25 19.47 -7.60
C LYS A 203 -1.00 17.98 -7.36
N SER A 204 -2.03 17.14 -7.41
CA SER A 204 -1.85 15.68 -7.36
C SER A 204 -1.08 15.15 -8.57
N GLY A 205 -1.39 15.64 -9.78
CA GLY A 205 -0.65 15.27 -10.99
C GLY A 205 0.81 15.73 -10.94
N GLU A 206 1.06 16.97 -10.51
CA GLU A 206 2.42 17.50 -10.32
C GLU A 206 3.21 16.67 -9.30
N TYR A 207 2.58 16.26 -8.20
CA TYR A 207 3.21 15.41 -7.19
C TYR A 207 3.60 14.03 -7.75
N ILE A 208 2.72 13.39 -8.53
CA ILE A 208 3.00 12.10 -9.18
C ILE A 208 4.14 12.26 -10.20
N ALA A 209 4.12 13.29 -11.03
CA ALA A 209 5.19 13.57 -11.99
C ALA A 209 6.53 13.84 -11.29
N ASN A 210 6.50 14.46 -10.10
CA ASN A 210 7.70 14.68 -9.31
C ASN A 210 8.28 13.37 -8.75
N ILE A 211 7.43 12.44 -8.31
CA ILE A 211 7.87 11.09 -7.90
C ILE A 211 8.47 10.35 -9.10
N ASP A 212 7.78 10.32 -10.24
CA ASP A 212 8.23 9.63 -11.45
C ASP A 212 9.57 10.17 -11.95
N ARG A 213 9.80 11.49 -11.86
CA ARG A 213 11.07 12.12 -12.23
C ARG A 213 12.23 11.71 -11.29
N VAL A 214 11.93 11.41 -10.03
CA VAL A 214 12.94 11.07 -9.01
C VAL A 214 13.34 9.60 -9.09
N LEU A 215 12.43 8.73 -9.53
CA LEU A 215 12.63 7.27 -9.67
C LEU A 215 13.21 6.88 -11.03
#